data_AF-A0A8J3AI00-F1
#
_entry.id   AF-A0A8J3AI00-F1
#
_cell.length_a   1.000
_cell.length_b   1.000
_cell.length_c   1.000
_cell.angle_alpha   90.00
_cell.angle_beta   90.00
_cell.angle_gamma   90.00
#
_symmetry.space_group_name_H-M   'P 1'
#
loop_
_entity.id
_entity.type
_entity.pdbx_description
1 polymer ?
#
loop_
_entity_poly.entity_id
_entity_poly.type
_entity_poly.pdbx_seq_one_letter_code
_entity_poly.pdbx_strand_id
1 'polypeptide(L)'
;MLNSVAIVQQQNQQTLTWFERENKLFARIKDYAQQASPLYRVETVNQTTRTNAHFYNYHGITNYSSAENKQVVEFAKQLGMISDWMQAGYNSNMPFSAESLVGLKYILTDNPHNKPYELVKNINNKYAIYENPYTLPIFFEQNTIKDFNTENPFVTINTIYNTLDSNSETIFNKNIYSIERSQSSQDGENVLNTYIATIKVDHSGSVYMFIPKNAHSITIQKDDKEEALSTHTFEETYYLGQYDAGETIQVSITLENQELTKDNFTSYTENAEAVKNVLRDVKKDVKLEEKSSSKFDIEYTGSSKYLSMTIPFDESWTITDNGKRVQPVQNWNVFMSIPLDQSNNTHHIEMKYTPRGLKLSIVFFSLGIAGLVGMLIYTRRTRKK
;
A
#
# COMPACT_ATOMS: atom_id res chain seq x y z
N MET A 1 -9.98 40.42 23.50
CA MET A 1 -8.71 40.16 22.78
C MET A 1 -7.63 39.46 23.60
N LEU A 2 -7.63 39.51 24.94
CA LEU A 2 -6.61 38.82 25.76
C LEU A 2 -6.83 37.30 25.92
N ASN A 3 -8.06 36.80 25.80
CA ASN A 3 -8.36 35.36 25.91
C ASN A 3 -7.98 34.54 24.66
N SER A 4 -7.93 35.15 23.47
CA SER A 4 -7.59 34.42 22.24
C SER A 4 -6.10 34.05 22.17
N VAL A 5 -5.21 34.87 22.72
CA VAL A 5 -3.76 34.60 22.70
C VAL A 5 -3.41 33.45 23.66
N ALA A 6 -4.02 33.41 24.85
CA ALA A 6 -3.81 32.33 25.81
C ALA A 6 -4.34 30.98 25.31
N ILE A 7 -5.51 30.96 24.67
CA ILE A 7 -6.08 29.76 24.05
C ILE A 7 -5.18 29.25 22.92
N VAL A 8 -4.69 30.15 22.04
CA VAL A 8 -3.77 29.79 20.96
C VAL A 8 -2.44 29.28 21.50
N GLN A 9 -1.89 29.87 22.57
CA GLN A 9 -0.65 29.39 23.20
C GLN A 9 -0.82 28.03 23.87
N GLN A 10 -1.95 27.79 24.53
CA GLN A 10 -2.25 26.51 25.17
C GLN A 10 -2.48 25.41 24.12
N GLN A 11 -3.20 25.71 23.04
CA GLN A 11 -3.33 24.80 21.89
C GLN A 11 -1.96 24.51 21.27
N ASN A 12 -1.12 25.52 21.07
CA ASN A 12 0.23 25.33 20.54
C ASN A 12 1.11 24.45 21.45
N GLN A 13 1.05 24.62 22.77
CA GLN A 13 1.79 23.76 23.71
C GLN A 13 1.26 22.32 23.74
N GLN A 14 -0.07 22.13 23.67
CA GLN A 14 -0.66 20.80 23.57
C GLN A 14 -0.27 20.11 22.26
N THR A 15 -0.28 20.84 21.15
CA THR A 15 0.18 20.33 19.85
C THR A 15 1.67 19.99 19.87
N LEU A 16 2.53 20.83 20.46
CA LEU A 16 3.97 20.56 20.59
C LEU A 16 4.25 19.33 21.47
N THR A 17 3.58 19.19 22.61
CA THR A 17 3.75 18.04 23.51
C THR A 17 3.17 16.74 22.93
N TRP A 18 2.10 16.81 22.15
CA TRP A 18 1.61 15.68 21.36
C TRP A 18 2.64 15.30 20.29
N PHE A 19 3.15 16.28 19.55
CA PHE A 19 4.14 16.10 18.49
C PHE A 19 5.43 15.43 18.98
N GLU A 20 5.98 15.90 20.10
CA GLU A 20 7.18 15.32 20.71
C GLU A 20 6.97 13.87 21.17
N ARG A 21 5.77 13.53 21.64
CA ARG A 21 5.43 12.17 22.06
C ARG A 21 5.30 11.22 20.89
N GLU A 22 4.55 11.62 19.85
CA GLU A 22 4.39 10.84 18.62
C GLU A 22 5.75 10.65 17.92
N ASN A 23 6.56 11.70 17.75
CA ASN A 23 7.89 11.57 17.17
C ASN A 23 8.79 10.56 17.90
N LYS A 24 8.76 10.57 19.25
CA LYS A 24 9.54 9.60 20.05
C LYS A 24 9.03 8.17 19.88
N LEU A 25 7.73 7.98 19.70
CA LEU A 25 7.14 6.68 19.43
C LEU A 25 7.55 6.17 18.04
N PHE A 26 7.38 6.99 17.00
CA PHE A 26 7.74 6.65 15.63
C PHE A 26 9.25 6.42 15.44
N ALA A 27 10.10 7.22 16.08
CA ALA A 27 11.55 7.01 16.06
C ALA A 27 11.93 5.61 16.59
N ARG A 28 11.29 5.15 17.67
CA ARG A 28 11.57 3.81 18.23
C ARG A 28 11.14 2.67 17.30
N ILE A 29 10.03 2.85 16.59
CA ILE A 29 9.54 1.86 15.62
C ILE A 29 10.46 1.82 14.42
N LYS A 30 10.86 2.99 13.92
CA LYS A 30 11.85 3.11 12.85
C LYS A 30 13.15 2.40 13.24
N ASP A 31 13.70 2.71 14.41
CA ASP A 31 14.95 2.08 14.87
C ASP A 31 14.80 0.55 14.93
N TYR A 32 13.65 0.06 15.41
CA TYR A 32 13.36 -1.37 15.46
C TYR A 32 13.26 -2.00 14.06
N ALA A 33 12.45 -1.41 13.17
CA ALA A 33 12.19 -1.94 11.84
C ALA A 33 13.43 -1.88 10.93
N GLN A 34 14.21 -0.79 11.01
CA GLN A 34 15.44 -0.63 10.23
C GLN A 34 16.55 -1.57 10.68
N GLN A 35 16.58 -1.97 11.96
CA GLN A 35 17.50 -3.00 12.45
C GLN A 35 17.18 -4.39 11.91
N ALA A 36 15.91 -4.69 11.62
CA ALA A 36 15.50 -5.99 11.11
C ALA A 36 15.82 -6.18 9.61
N SER A 37 15.65 -5.14 8.78
CA SER A 37 16.16 -5.06 7.39
C SER A 37 15.78 -3.72 6.73
N PRO A 38 16.63 -3.17 5.84
CA PRO A 38 16.47 -1.80 5.35
C PRO A 38 15.24 -1.59 4.45
N LEU A 39 14.68 -2.62 3.81
CA LEU A 39 13.68 -2.44 2.75
C LEU A 39 12.29 -3.01 3.04
N TYR A 40 12.00 -3.34 4.30
CA TYR A 40 10.64 -3.69 4.70
C TYR A 40 9.76 -2.45 4.89
N ARG A 41 8.45 -2.63 4.69
CA ARG A 41 7.47 -1.57 4.89
C ARG A 41 6.85 -1.65 6.29
N VAL A 42 6.54 -0.49 6.85
CA VAL A 42 5.97 -0.29 8.18
C VAL A 42 4.75 0.61 8.06
N GLU A 43 3.70 0.37 8.85
CA GLU A 43 2.59 1.31 8.95
C GLU A 43 2.09 1.54 10.37
N THR A 44 1.34 2.64 10.51
CA THR A 44 0.51 2.92 11.67
C THR A 44 -0.96 2.92 11.28
N VAL A 45 -1.80 2.25 12.07
CA VAL A 45 -3.26 2.29 11.88
C VAL A 45 -3.79 3.71 12.14
N ASN A 46 -3.24 4.40 13.15
CA ASN A 46 -3.59 5.77 13.44
C ASN A 46 -2.70 6.72 12.66
N GLN A 47 -3.19 7.15 11.50
CA GLN A 47 -2.50 8.11 10.66
C GLN A 47 -2.74 9.53 11.13
N THR A 48 -1.66 10.30 11.24
CA THR A 48 -1.70 11.70 11.65
C THR A 48 -1.70 12.63 10.43
N THR A 49 -1.09 12.18 9.34
CA THR A 49 -1.05 12.83 8.03
C THR A 49 -1.17 11.78 6.93
N ARG A 50 -1.51 12.21 5.70
CA ARG A 50 -1.55 11.35 4.51
C ARG A 50 -0.16 10.97 3.98
N THR A 51 0.91 11.35 4.68
CA THR A 51 2.32 11.16 4.28
C THR A 51 3.21 10.81 5.48
N ASN A 52 2.67 10.08 6.45
CA ASN A 52 3.37 9.73 7.70
C ASN A 52 4.75 9.12 7.46
N ALA A 53 4.89 8.26 6.46
CA ALA A 53 6.15 7.65 6.06
C ALA A 53 7.25 8.69 5.80
N HIS A 54 6.95 9.72 5.00
CA HIS A 54 7.89 10.81 4.73
C HIS A 54 8.12 11.68 5.97
N PHE A 55 7.07 11.95 6.73
CA PHE A 55 7.15 12.81 7.90
C PHE A 55 8.05 12.23 9.00
N TYR A 56 7.91 10.93 9.29
CA TYR A 56 8.67 10.23 10.32
C TYR A 56 9.89 9.45 9.76
N ASN A 57 10.14 9.56 8.45
CA ASN A 57 11.28 8.97 7.74
C ASN A 57 11.39 7.44 7.93
N TYR A 58 10.31 6.73 7.63
CA TYR A 58 10.24 5.27 7.51
C TYR A 58 9.69 4.86 6.14
N HIS A 59 9.87 3.60 5.75
CA HIS A 59 9.32 3.07 4.51
C HIS A 59 7.86 2.63 4.74
N GLY A 60 6.89 3.43 4.31
CA GLY A 60 5.46 3.10 4.41
C GLY A 60 4.82 2.83 3.06
N ILE A 61 3.54 2.47 3.07
CA ILE A 61 2.72 2.28 1.86
C ILE A 61 1.73 3.43 1.65
N THR A 62 1.48 4.22 2.70
CA THR A 62 0.65 5.41 2.64
C THR A 62 1.43 6.58 2.09
N ASN A 63 0.93 7.16 1.01
CA ASN A 63 1.47 8.40 0.47
C ASN A 63 0.38 9.26 -0.18
N TYR A 64 0.64 10.57 -0.15
CA TYR A 64 -0.09 11.56 -0.93
C TYR A 64 0.91 12.51 -1.56
N SER A 65 0.88 12.64 -2.88
CA SER A 65 1.74 13.54 -3.62
C SER A 65 1.07 14.05 -4.87
N SER A 66 1.18 15.36 -5.14
CA SER A 66 0.69 15.92 -6.41
C SER A 66 1.44 15.42 -7.65
N ALA A 67 2.57 14.74 -7.44
CA ALA A 67 3.35 14.08 -8.48
C ALA A 67 3.39 12.55 -8.26
N GLU A 68 2.40 11.98 -7.57
CA GLU A 68 2.33 10.54 -7.35
C GLU A 68 2.22 9.77 -8.67
N ASN A 69 2.84 8.59 -8.74
CA ASN A 69 2.72 7.74 -9.92
C ASN A 69 1.29 7.19 -10.00
N LYS A 70 0.58 7.53 -11.08
CA LYS A 70 -0.80 7.08 -11.33
C LYS A 70 -0.94 5.56 -11.25
N GLN A 71 0.03 4.79 -11.75
CA GLN A 71 -0.01 3.32 -11.69
C GLN A 71 0.07 2.80 -10.25
N VAL A 72 0.79 3.50 -9.36
CA VAL A 72 0.85 3.14 -7.93
C VAL A 72 -0.50 3.39 -7.25
N VAL A 73 -1.15 4.52 -7.55
CA VAL A 73 -2.49 4.85 -7.04
C VAL A 73 -3.55 3.87 -7.54
N GLU A 74 -3.50 3.51 -8.83
CA GLU A 74 -4.40 2.51 -9.43
C GLU A 74 -4.16 1.12 -8.83
N PHE A 75 -2.90 0.72 -8.66
CA PHE A 75 -2.57 -0.55 -8.03
C PHE A 75 -3.02 -0.62 -6.56
N ALA A 76 -2.87 0.48 -5.81
CA ALA A 76 -3.36 0.55 -4.43
C ALA A 76 -4.89 0.32 -4.37
N LYS A 77 -5.65 0.92 -5.29
CA LYS A 77 -7.09 0.65 -5.46
C LYS A 77 -7.33 -0.84 -5.76
N GLN A 78 -6.56 -1.42 -6.68
CA GLN A 78 -6.64 -2.84 -7.04
C GLN A 78 -6.23 -3.80 -5.92
N LEU A 79 -5.61 -3.33 -4.84
CA LEU A 79 -5.36 -4.10 -3.61
C LEU A 79 -6.39 -3.84 -2.51
N GLY A 80 -7.37 -2.96 -2.75
CA GLY A 80 -8.42 -2.65 -1.78
C GLY A 80 -8.03 -1.60 -0.75
N MET A 81 -6.95 -0.84 -0.98
CA MET A 81 -6.54 0.29 -0.15
C MET A 81 -7.42 1.51 -0.41
N ILE A 82 -7.43 2.46 0.53
CA ILE A 82 -8.00 3.79 0.29
C ILE A 82 -7.22 4.44 -0.85
N SER A 83 -7.88 4.68 -1.98
CA SER A 83 -7.26 5.33 -3.13
C SER A 83 -8.21 6.37 -3.70
N ASP A 84 -7.77 7.62 -3.75
CA ASP A 84 -8.47 8.69 -4.44
C ASP A 84 -7.49 9.75 -4.91
N TRP A 85 -7.68 10.19 -6.16
CA TRP A 85 -6.89 11.21 -6.84
C TRP A 85 -5.36 10.96 -6.83
N MET A 86 -4.68 11.34 -5.75
CA MET A 86 -3.22 11.40 -5.60
C MET A 86 -2.76 10.67 -4.32
N GLN A 87 -3.64 9.86 -3.73
CA GLN A 87 -3.40 9.18 -2.46
C GLN A 87 -3.46 7.66 -2.64
N ALA A 88 -2.49 6.96 -2.06
CA ALA A 88 -2.63 5.58 -1.64
C ALA A 88 -2.60 5.58 -0.09
N GLY A 89 -3.63 5.02 0.54
CA GLY A 89 -3.84 5.08 1.98
C GLY A 89 -4.01 3.70 2.57
N TYR A 90 -3.15 3.35 3.52
CA TYR A 90 -3.36 2.17 4.36
C TYR A 90 -4.59 2.36 5.25
N ASN A 91 -5.38 1.31 5.38
CA ASN A 91 -6.43 1.18 6.37
C ASN A 91 -6.29 -0.22 7.02
N SER A 92 -6.83 -0.40 8.22
CA SER A 92 -6.80 -1.71 8.90
C SER A 92 -7.70 -2.77 8.23
N ASN A 93 -8.57 -2.37 7.30
CA ASN A 93 -9.48 -3.24 6.56
C ASN A 93 -8.81 -3.98 5.39
N MET A 94 -7.61 -3.56 4.97
CA MET A 94 -6.83 -4.20 3.92
C MET A 94 -6.63 -5.70 4.25
N PRO A 95 -6.84 -6.66 3.33
CA PRO A 95 -6.69 -8.07 3.67
C PRO A 95 -5.25 -8.46 4.02
N PHE A 96 -5.07 -9.54 4.78
CA PHE A 96 -3.75 -10.03 5.19
C PHE A 96 -2.87 -10.35 3.96
N SER A 97 -3.46 -10.96 2.94
CA SER A 97 -2.82 -11.26 1.65
C SER A 97 -2.29 -10.00 0.96
N ALA A 98 -3.05 -8.91 0.96
CA ALA A 98 -2.67 -7.66 0.33
C ALA A 98 -1.52 -6.98 1.10
N GLU A 99 -1.62 -6.90 2.44
CA GLU A 99 -0.56 -6.40 3.32
C GLU A 99 0.75 -7.17 3.10
N SER A 100 0.64 -8.49 2.99
CA SER A 100 1.76 -9.40 2.76
C SER A 100 2.43 -9.19 1.40
N LEU A 101 1.65 -8.96 0.33
CA LEU A 101 2.16 -8.69 -1.03
C LEU A 101 2.97 -7.40 -1.12
N VAL A 102 2.52 -6.34 -0.43
CA VAL A 102 3.25 -5.07 -0.37
C VAL A 102 4.37 -5.11 0.68
N GLY A 103 4.73 -6.27 1.21
CA GLY A 103 5.83 -6.40 2.16
C GLY A 103 5.64 -5.60 3.45
N LEU A 104 4.38 -5.40 3.88
CA LEU A 104 4.07 -4.72 5.14
C LEU A 104 4.44 -5.61 6.31
N LYS A 105 5.65 -5.40 6.82
CA LYS A 105 6.31 -6.25 7.81
C LYS A 105 5.91 -5.90 9.23
N TYR A 106 5.74 -4.61 9.53
CA TYR A 106 5.41 -4.15 10.88
C TYR A 106 4.22 -3.21 10.89
N ILE A 107 3.33 -3.40 11.85
CA ILE A 107 2.20 -2.51 12.11
C ILE A 107 2.28 -2.01 13.55
N LEU A 108 2.14 -0.69 13.72
CA LEU A 108 1.87 -0.05 15.00
C LEU A 108 0.37 0.23 15.12
N THR A 109 -0.22 -0.19 16.23
CA THR A 109 -1.63 0.07 16.51
C THR A 109 -1.86 0.17 18.02
N ASP A 110 -2.87 0.92 18.44
CA ASP A 110 -3.41 0.88 19.81
C ASP A 110 -4.70 0.05 19.91
N ASN A 111 -5.13 -0.56 18.80
CA ASN A 111 -6.28 -1.45 18.72
C ASN A 111 -5.85 -2.92 18.63
N PRO A 112 -6.71 -3.87 19.05
CA PRO A 112 -6.50 -5.30 18.79
C PRO A 112 -6.24 -5.57 17.31
N HIS A 113 -5.27 -6.43 17.03
CA HIS A 113 -4.95 -6.83 15.68
C HIS A 113 -5.49 -8.25 15.40
N ASN A 114 -6.37 -8.36 14.40
CA ASN A 114 -7.15 -9.57 14.12
C ASN A 114 -6.60 -10.39 12.94
N LYS A 115 -5.39 -10.10 12.48
CA LYS A 115 -4.73 -10.78 11.36
C LYS A 115 -3.59 -11.68 11.88
N PRO A 116 -3.06 -12.60 11.06
CA PRO A 116 -2.01 -13.56 11.44
C PRO A 116 -0.62 -12.96 11.70
N TYR A 117 -0.56 -11.85 12.43
CA TYR A 117 0.67 -11.20 12.86
C TYR A 117 1.04 -11.63 14.28
N GLU A 118 2.33 -11.56 14.60
CA GLU A 118 2.87 -11.88 15.91
C GLU A 118 3.10 -10.61 16.72
N LEU A 119 2.67 -10.60 17.99
CA LEU A 119 2.96 -9.49 18.88
C LEU A 119 4.45 -9.46 19.21
N VAL A 120 5.11 -8.38 18.82
CA VAL A 120 6.53 -8.17 19.09
C VAL A 120 6.73 -7.47 20.43
N LYS A 121 6.00 -6.36 20.64
CA LYS A 121 6.26 -5.47 21.78
C LYS A 121 5.06 -4.59 22.11
N ASN A 122 4.80 -4.46 23.41
CA ASN A 122 3.92 -3.43 23.96
C ASN A 122 4.71 -2.17 24.33
N ILE A 123 4.16 -1.00 24.03
CA ILE A 123 4.75 0.32 24.30
C ILE A 123 3.79 1.13 25.18
N ASN A 124 4.27 1.48 26.37
CA ASN A 124 3.58 2.36 27.33
C ASN A 124 2.13 1.93 27.64
N ASN A 125 1.83 0.62 27.59
CA ASN A 125 0.49 0.04 27.78
C ASN A 125 -0.62 0.66 26.90
N LYS A 126 -0.24 1.31 25.80
CA LYS A 126 -1.18 1.95 24.86
C LYS A 126 -1.03 1.41 23.45
N TYR A 127 0.21 1.25 22.98
CA TYR A 127 0.47 0.81 21.62
C TYR A 127 1.12 -0.57 21.61
N ALA A 128 0.91 -1.31 20.53
CA ALA A 128 1.53 -2.59 20.25
C ALA A 128 2.17 -2.58 18.85
N ILE A 129 3.33 -3.21 18.74
CA ILE A 129 3.99 -3.51 17.47
C ILE A 129 3.71 -4.98 17.15
N TYR A 130 3.20 -5.20 15.95
CA TYR A 130 2.95 -6.51 15.38
C TYR A 130 3.86 -6.76 14.18
N GLU A 131 4.35 -7.98 14.03
CA GLU A 131 5.16 -8.43 12.89
C GLU A 131 4.37 -9.39 12.00
N ASN A 132 4.45 -9.20 10.68
CA ASN A 132 4.02 -10.17 9.69
C ASN A 132 5.17 -11.13 9.36
N PRO A 133 5.13 -12.42 9.74
CA PRO A 133 6.17 -13.36 9.36
C PRO A 133 6.12 -13.74 7.86
N TYR A 134 5.00 -13.49 7.18
CA TYR A 134 4.71 -13.89 5.81
C TYR A 134 4.62 -12.67 4.88
N THR A 135 5.73 -12.00 4.63
CA THR A 135 5.79 -10.88 3.68
C THR A 135 6.51 -11.29 2.40
N LEU A 136 6.00 -10.82 1.26
CA LEU A 136 6.72 -10.91 -0.01
C LEU A 136 8.03 -10.10 0.11
N PRO A 137 9.19 -10.70 -0.18
CA PRO A 137 10.45 -9.97 -0.19
C PRO A 137 10.45 -8.93 -1.32
N ILE A 138 11.28 -7.89 -1.18
CA ILE A 138 11.34 -6.83 -2.20
C ILE A 138 11.80 -7.36 -3.56
N PHE A 139 12.67 -8.37 -3.59
CA PHE A 139 13.06 -9.13 -4.79
C PHE A 139 12.60 -10.57 -4.65
N PHE A 140 12.02 -11.15 -5.71
CA PHE A 140 11.52 -12.52 -5.72
C PHE A 140 11.61 -13.16 -7.10
N GLU A 141 11.74 -14.49 -7.12
CA GLU A 141 11.75 -15.28 -8.35
C GLU A 141 10.37 -15.26 -9.02
N GLN A 142 10.35 -15.17 -10.34
CA GLN A 142 9.11 -15.11 -11.11
C GLN A 142 9.33 -15.71 -12.51
N ASN A 143 8.35 -16.46 -13.00
CA ASN A 143 8.42 -17.13 -14.31
C ASN A 143 7.40 -16.61 -15.33
N THR A 144 6.41 -15.84 -14.87
CA THR A 144 5.26 -15.41 -15.65
C THR A 144 4.88 -13.97 -15.30
N ILE A 145 5.16 -13.06 -16.22
CA ILE A 145 4.66 -11.69 -16.14
C ILE A 145 3.16 -11.68 -16.44
N LYS A 146 2.39 -11.01 -15.58
CA LYS A 146 0.94 -10.94 -15.72
C LYS A 146 0.42 -9.56 -15.33
N ASP A 147 -0.41 -8.99 -16.21
CA ASP A 147 -1.17 -7.79 -15.93
C ASP A 147 -2.64 -8.13 -15.70
N PHE A 148 -3.37 -7.20 -15.08
CA PHE A 148 -4.76 -7.42 -14.66
C PHE A 148 -5.67 -6.34 -15.22
N ASN A 149 -6.88 -6.75 -15.60
CA ASN A 149 -7.94 -5.84 -16.05
C ASN A 149 -9.19 -6.05 -15.20
N THR A 150 -9.10 -5.70 -13.93
CA THR A 150 -10.21 -5.74 -12.98
C THR A 150 -10.04 -4.68 -11.92
N GLU A 151 -11.16 -4.15 -11.42
CA GLU A 151 -11.19 -3.29 -10.24
C GLU A 151 -11.52 -4.07 -8.96
N ASN A 152 -11.84 -5.36 -9.07
CA ASN A 152 -12.15 -6.20 -7.92
C ASN A 152 -10.85 -6.63 -7.21
N PRO A 153 -10.58 -6.14 -5.99
CA PRO A 153 -9.30 -6.40 -5.33
C PRO A 153 -9.07 -7.86 -5.01
N PHE A 154 -10.13 -8.62 -4.71
CA PHE A 154 -10.02 -10.05 -4.40
C PHE A 154 -9.60 -10.87 -5.63
N VAL A 155 -10.09 -10.49 -6.82
CA VAL A 155 -9.70 -11.13 -8.09
C VAL A 155 -8.27 -10.75 -8.47
N THR A 156 -7.87 -9.49 -8.26
CA THR A 156 -6.49 -9.04 -8.44
C THR A 156 -5.55 -9.86 -7.56
N ILE A 157 -5.85 -9.96 -6.26
CA ILE A 157 -4.99 -10.67 -5.31
C ILE A 157 -4.92 -12.16 -5.65
N ASN A 158 -6.05 -12.82 -5.94
CA ASN A 158 -6.03 -14.21 -6.44
C ASN A 158 -5.14 -14.38 -7.67
N THR A 159 -5.20 -13.44 -8.61
CA THR A 159 -4.37 -13.49 -9.83
C THR A 159 -2.89 -13.34 -9.49
N ILE A 160 -2.54 -12.44 -8.58
CA ILE A 160 -1.15 -12.26 -8.12
C ILE A 160 -0.62 -13.54 -7.48
N TYR A 161 -1.33 -14.11 -6.50
CA TYR A 161 -0.87 -15.32 -5.81
C TYR A 161 -0.75 -16.52 -6.75
N ASN A 162 -1.70 -16.70 -7.69
CA ASN A 162 -1.61 -17.74 -8.72
C ASN A 162 -0.40 -17.55 -9.67
N THR A 163 0.09 -16.32 -9.84
CA THR A 163 1.33 -16.08 -10.61
C THR A 163 2.60 -16.34 -9.81
N LEU A 164 2.52 -16.27 -8.47
CA LEU A 164 3.61 -16.65 -7.58
C LEU A 164 3.74 -18.18 -7.47
N ASP A 165 2.61 -18.87 -7.32
CA ASP A 165 2.53 -20.33 -7.34
C ASP A 165 1.23 -20.78 -8.01
N SER A 166 1.33 -21.40 -9.18
CA SER A 166 0.17 -21.86 -9.94
C SER A 166 -0.55 -23.07 -9.34
N ASN A 167 0.07 -23.72 -8.34
CA ASN A 167 -0.51 -24.86 -7.63
C ASN A 167 -1.13 -24.44 -6.29
N SER A 168 -1.08 -23.16 -5.94
CA SER A 168 -1.60 -22.67 -4.67
C SER A 168 -3.11 -22.83 -4.59
N GLU A 169 -3.62 -23.08 -3.39
CA GLU A 169 -5.04 -22.95 -3.11
C GLU A 169 -5.54 -21.52 -3.37
N THR A 170 -6.83 -21.38 -3.66
CA THR A 170 -7.47 -20.07 -3.86
C THR A 170 -7.37 -19.21 -2.59
N ILE A 171 -6.82 -18.00 -2.71
CA ILE A 171 -6.66 -17.06 -1.59
C ILE A 171 -8.01 -16.50 -1.15
N PHE A 172 -8.85 -16.06 -2.09
CA PHE A 172 -10.17 -15.51 -1.84
C PHE A 172 -11.26 -16.36 -2.49
N ASN A 173 -12.10 -16.96 -1.67
CA ASN A 173 -13.28 -17.71 -2.10
C ASN A 173 -14.49 -16.79 -2.11
N LYS A 174 -15.19 -16.70 -3.24
CA LYS A 174 -16.34 -15.80 -3.40
C LYS A 174 -17.50 -16.29 -2.55
N ASN A 175 -18.06 -15.43 -1.71
CA ASN A 175 -19.26 -15.75 -0.95
C ASN A 175 -20.51 -15.66 -1.82
N ILE A 176 -21.57 -16.35 -1.40
CA ILE A 176 -22.88 -16.27 -2.03
C ILE A 176 -23.62 -15.09 -1.41
N TYR A 177 -24.22 -14.21 -2.20
CA TYR A 177 -24.98 -13.08 -1.65
C TYR A 177 -26.21 -12.72 -2.49
N SER A 178 -27.24 -12.23 -1.80
CA SER A 178 -28.38 -11.52 -2.38
C SER A 178 -28.36 -10.06 -1.96
N ILE A 179 -28.90 -9.19 -2.83
CA ILE A 179 -29.04 -7.76 -2.58
C ILE A 179 -30.49 -7.41 -2.83
N GLU A 180 -31.14 -6.80 -1.84
CA GLU A 180 -32.52 -6.38 -1.93
C GLU A 180 -32.63 -4.91 -1.52
N ARG A 181 -33.34 -4.10 -2.31
CA ARG A 181 -33.62 -2.72 -1.93
C ARG A 181 -34.67 -2.72 -0.83
N SER A 182 -34.31 -2.19 0.34
CA SER A 182 -35.20 -2.12 1.51
C SER A 182 -36.03 -0.83 1.50
N GLN A 183 -35.40 0.32 1.26
CA GLN A 183 -36.08 1.61 1.21
C GLN A 183 -35.41 2.58 0.23
N SER A 184 -36.16 3.58 -0.22
CA SER A 184 -35.67 4.75 -0.94
C SER A 184 -36.31 5.99 -0.34
N SER A 185 -35.50 7.00 -0.06
CA SER A 185 -35.95 8.26 0.53
C SER A 185 -35.28 9.44 -0.15
N GLN A 186 -35.89 10.62 -0.04
CA GLN A 186 -35.36 11.86 -0.59
C GLN A 186 -34.75 12.70 0.53
N ASP A 187 -33.53 13.19 0.33
CA ASP A 187 -32.83 14.12 1.22
C ASP A 187 -32.37 15.34 0.41
N GLY A 188 -33.19 16.40 0.41
CA GLY A 188 -33.00 17.55 -0.48
C GLY A 188 -33.08 17.15 -1.96
N GLU A 189 -32.02 17.44 -2.73
CA GLU A 189 -31.89 17.03 -4.14
C GLU A 189 -31.41 15.58 -4.30
N ASN A 190 -30.97 14.95 -3.21
CA ASN A 190 -30.38 13.61 -3.23
C ASN A 190 -31.44 12.52 -3.02
N VAL A 191 -31.24 11.38 -3.68
CA VAL A 191 -31.99 10.14 -3.46
C VAL A 191 -31.12 9.18 -2.67
N LEU A 192 -31.54 8.82 -1.47
CA LEU A 192 -30.89 7.83 -0.63
C LEU A 192 -31.55 6.46 -0.85
N ASN A 193 -30.80 5.49 -1.36
CA ASN A 193 -31.26 4.12 -1.56
C ASN A 193 -30.59 3.20 -0.55
N THR A 194 -31.39 2.53 0.28
CA THR A 194 -30.89 1.55 1.25
C THR A 194 -31.12 0.13 0.75
N TYR A 195 -30.07 -0.66 0.78
CA TYR A 195 -30.05 -2.06 0.36
C TYR A 195 -29.65 -2.94 1.53
N ILE A 196 -30.25 -4.13 1.61
CA ILE A 196 -29.81 -5.19 2.50
C ILE A 196 -29.08 -6.24 1.65
N ALA A 197 -27.78 -6.38 1.88
CA ALA A 197 -26.98 -7.45 1.33
C ALA A 197 -26.91 -8.59 2.35
N THR A 198 -27.43 -9.76 1.98
CA THR A 198 -27.33 -10.98 2.79
C THR A 198 -26.21 -11.84 2.22
N ILE A 199 -25.12 -11.98 2.98
CA ILE A 199 -23.93 -12.74 2.60
C ILE A 199 -24.00 -14.10 3.31
N LYS A 200 -24.01 -15.19 2.55
CA LYS A 200 -23.81 -16.55 3.05
C LYS A 200 -22.34 -16.93 2.85
N VAL A 201 -21.66 -17.17 3.96
CA VAL A 201 -20.24 -17.52 4.00
C VAL A 201 -20.05 -18.91 3.41
N ASP A 202 -19.23 -19.02 2.37
CA ASP A 202 -19.01 -20.29 1.66
C ASP A 202 -17.86 -21.11 2.29
N HIS A 203 -16.81 -20.42 2.75
CA HIS A 203 -15.63 -21.00 3.40
C HIS A 203 -15.34 -20.28 4.72
N SER A 204 -14.88 -21.00 5.75
CA SER A 204 -14.46 -20.41 7.02
C SER A 204 -13.21 -19.53 6.85
N GLY A 205 -13.16 -18.40 7.55
CA GLY A 205 -12.00 -17.50 7.58
C GLY A 205 -12.38 -16.03 7.70
N SER A 206 -11.43 -15.16 7.32
CA SER A 206 -11.61 -13.70 7.33
C SER A 206 -12.54 -13.28 6.19
N VAL A 207 -13.73 -12.79 6.51
CA VAL A 207 -14.69 -12.32 5.51
C VAL A 207 -14.46 -10.84 5.22
N TYR A 208 -14.40 -10.50 3.95
CA TYR A 208 -14.29 -9.14 3.46
C TYR A 208 -15.41 -8.81 2.49
N MET A 209 -15.69 -7.53 2.35
CA MET A 209 -16.49 -6.98 1.26
C MET A 209 -15.78 -5.83 0.59
N PHE A 210 -16.16 -5.54 -0.65
CA PHE A 210 -15.72 -4.35 -1.35
C PHE A 210 -16.84 -3.31 -1.33
N ILE A 211 -16.55 -2.15 -0.78
CA ILE A 211 -17.50 -1.05 -0.62
C ILE A 211 -17.40 -0.12 -1.82
N PRO A 212 -18.52 0.23 -2.47
CA PRO A 212 -18.51 1.23 -3.53
C PRO A 212 -18.22 2.63 -2.98
N LYS A 213 -17.61 3.48 -3.81
CA LYS A 213 -17.34 4.88 -3.50
C LYS A 213 -18.62 5.64 -3.11
N ASN A 214 -18.52 6.55 -2.13
CA ASN A 214 -19.60 7.43 -1.67
C ASN A 214 -20.79 6.69 -1.03
N ALA A 215 -20.53 5.66 -0.22
CA ALA A 215 -21.57 5.10 0.62
C ALA A 215 -21.96 6.09 1.73
N HIS A 216 -23.24 6.46 1.78
CA HIS A 216 -23.75 7.45 2.73
C HIS A 216 -23.71 6.93 4.17
N SER A 217 -24.11 5.67 4.36
CA SER A 217 -23.99 4.94 5.63
C SER A 217 -23.93 3.44 5.38
N ILE A 218 -23.21 2.72 6.23
CA ILE A 218 -23.16 1.27 6.22
C ILE A 218 -23.41 0.79 7.64
N THR A 219 -24.35 -0.13 7.80
CA THR A 219 -24.65 -0.78 9.07
C THR A 219 -24.45 -2.27 8.91
N ILE A 220 -23.56 -2.84 9.70
CA ILE A 220 -23.27 -4.27 9.71
C ILE A 220 -23.98 -4.87 10.93
N GLN A 221 -24.84 -5.84 10.69
CA GLN A 221 -25.45 -6.62 11.76
C GLN A 221 -24.69 -7.93 11.95
N LYS A 222 -24.12 -8.12 13.13
CA LYS A 222 -23.35 -9.30 13.53
C LYS A 222 -23.81 -9.78 14.90
N ASP A 223 -24.35 -11.00 15.00
CA ASP A 223 -24.63 -11.68 16.27
C ASP A 223 -25.31 -10.78 17.32
N ASP A 224 -26.43 -10.14 16.92
CA ASP A 224 -27.21 -9.16 17.69
C ASP A 224 -26.52 -7.82 18.02
N LYS A 225 -25.33 -7.57 17.50
CA LYS A 225 -24.62 -6.28 17.58
C LYS A 225 -24.71 -5.54 16.26
N GLU A 226 -24.89 -4.24 16.38
CA GLU A 226 -24.89 -3.31 15.26
C GLU A 226 -23.57 -2.52 15.27
N GLU A 227 -22.84 -2.58 14.16
CA GLU A 227 -21.72 -1.70 13.89
C GLU A 227 -22.13 -0.72 12.78
N ALA A 228 -22.16 0.56 13.11
CA ALA A 228 -22.53 1.62 12.18
C ALA A 228 -21.28 2.39 11.74
N LEU A 229 -21.11 2.50 10.43
CA LEU A 229 -20.08 3.27 9.78
C LEU A 229 -20.73 4.51 9.16
N SER A 230 -20.32 5.68 9.64
CA SER A 230 -20.70 6.96 9.03
C SER A 230 -20.00 7.14 7.68
N THR A 231 -20.52 8.10 6.90
CA THR A 231 -20.20 8.38 5.50
C THR A 231 -18.82 7.93 5.05
N HIS A 232 -18.82 6.97 4.12
CA HIS A 232 -17.62 6.37 3.58
C HIS A 232 -17.37 6.89 2.17
N THR A 233 -16.36 7.75 2.02
CA THR A 233 -16.09 8.48 0.77
C THR A 233 -15.24 7.69 -0.23
N PHE A 234 -14.61 6.60 0.20
CA PHE A 234 -13.65 5.86 -0.61
C PHE A 234 -14.22 4.53 -1.10
N GLU A 235 -13.58 3.99 -2.12
CA GLU A 235 -13.78 2.61 -2.53
C GLU A 235 -12.66 1.80 -1.87
N GLU A 236 -13.00 0.86 -1.00
CA GLU A 236 -12.02 0.07 -0.26
C GLU A 236 -12.55 -1.31 0.07
N THR A 237 -11.63 -2.19 0.47
CA THR A 237 -12.00 -3.42 1.17
C THR A 237 -12.41 -3.10 2.59
N TYR A 238 -13.42 -3.82 3.09
CA TYR A 238 -13.87 -3.76 4.47
C TYR A 238 -13.81 -5.14 5.10
N TYR A 239 -13.26 -5.23 6.32
CA TYR A 239 -13.16 -6.48 7.05
C TYR A 239 -14.42 -6.68 7.91
N LEU A 240 -15.18 -7.74 7.64
CA LEU A 240 -16.41 -8.06 8.37
C LEU A 240 -16.15 -8.92 9.62
N GLY A 241 -15.01 -9.60 9.68
CA GLY A 241 -14.63 -10.46 10.81
C GLY A 241 -14.29 -11.89 10.40
N GLN A 242 -14.04 -12.74 11.39
CA GLN A 242 -13.93 -14.19 11.23
C GLN A 242 -15.31 -14.82 11.27
N TYR A 243 -15.57 -15.75 10.36
CA TYR A 243 -16.82 -16.52 10.26
C TYR A 243 -16.55 -17.96 9.82
N ASP A 244 -17.46 -18.85 10.17
CA ASP A 244 -17.52 -20.23 9.73
C ASP A 244 -18.35 -20.41 8.46
N ALA A 245 -18.02 -21.43 7.67
CA ALA A 245 -18.80 -21.81 6.50
C ALA A 245 -20.27 -22.09 6.86
N GLY A 246 -21.19 -21.49 6.10
CA GLY A 246 -22.64 -21.59 6.31
C GLY A 246 -23.23 -20.45 7.15
N GLU A 247 -22.41 -19.68 7.87
CA GLU A 247 -22.89 -18.50 8.60
C GLU A 247 -23.41 -17.42 7.64
N THR A 248 -24.28 -16.54 8.15
CA THR A 248 -24.92 -15.48 7.38
C THR A 248 -24.67 -14.13 8.01
N ILE A 249 -24.31 -13.14 7.18
CA ILE A 249 -24.04 -11.77 7.57
C ILE A 249 -25.05 -10.87 6.84
N GLN A 250 -25.67 -9.94 7.56
CA GLN A 250 -26.52 -8.92 6.95
C GLN A 250 -25.83 -7.56 7.01
N VAL A 251 -25.71 -6.93 5.84
CA VAL A 251 -25.13 -5.59 5.70
C VAL A 251 -26.17 -4.68 5.08
N SER A 252 -26.54 -3.63 5.80
CA SER A 252 -27.35 -2.54 5.29
C SER A 252 -26.45 -1.45 4.72
N ILE A 253 -26.65 -1.08 3.46
CA ILE A 253 -25.85 -0.08 2.75
C ILE A 253 -26.79 0.97 2.19
N THR A 254 -26.60 2.22 2.61
CA THR A 254 -27.30 3.36 2.04
C THR A 254 -26.36 4.10 1.10
N LEU A 255 -26.78 4.26 -0.15
CA LEU A 255 -26.05 4.98 -1.18
C LEU A 255 -26.79 6.24 -1.59
N GLU A 256 -26.03 7.30 -1.86
CA GLU A 256 -26.55 8.57 -2.36
C GLU A 256 -26.49 8.61 -3.89
N ASN A 257 -27.63 8.83 -4.54
CA ASN A 257 -27.78 8.95 -6.00
C ASN A 257 -27.23 7.75 -6.79
N GLN A 258 -27.16 6.58 -6.18
CA GLN A 258 -26.57 5.36 -6.76
C GLN A 258 -27.38 4.12 -6.40
N GLU A 259 -27.10 3.03 -7.13
CA GLU A 259 -27.64 1.71 -6.86
C GLU A 259 -26.55 0.73 -6.45
N LEU A 260 -26.87 -0.15 -5.49
CA LEU A 260 -26.02 -1.27 -5.14
C LEU A 260 -26.36 -2.43 -6.09
N THR A 261 -25.38 -2.87 -6.87
CA THR A 261 -25.53 -3.94 -7.86
C THR A 261 -24.53 -5.05 -7.59
N LYS A 262 -24.67 -6.17 -8.30
CA LYS A 262 -23.68 -7.26 -8.21
C LYS A 262 -22.32 -6.89 -8.81
N ASP A 263 -22.24 -5.79 -9.56
CA ASP A 263 -21.02 -5.34 -10.22
C ASP A 263 -20.17 -4.45 -9.29
N ASN A 264 -20.80 -3.68 -8.39
CA ASN A 264 -20.13 -2.77 -7.46
C ASN A 264 -20.15 -3.25 -5.99
N PHE A 265 -20.77 -4.39 -5.71
CA PHE A 265 -20.72 -5.08 -4.42
C PHE A 265 -20.24 -6.51 -4.58
N THR A 266 -19.30 -6.89 -3.73
CA THR A 266 -18.82 -8.27 -3.68
C THR A 266 -18.32 -8.62 -2.29
N SER A 267 -18.37 -9.91 -1.95
CA SER A 267 -17.82 -10.45 -0.71
C SER A 267 -17.05 -11.73 -0.96
N TYR A 268 -15.93 -11.87 -0.27
CA TYR A 268 -15.04 -13.02 -0.34
C TYR A 268 -14.54 -13.38 1.06
N THR A 269 -14.22 -14.66 1.26
CA THR A 269 -13.50 -15.14 2.44
C THR A 269 -12.04 -15.40 2.09
N GLU A 270 -11.12 -14.82 2.85
CA GLU A 270 -9.69 -15.04 2.74
C GLU A 270 -9.26 -16.33 3.44
N ASN A 271 -8.57 -17.20 2.70
CA ASN A 271 -7.86 -18.36 3.24
C ASN A 271 -6.45 -17.93 3.66
N ALA A 272 -6.29 -17.56 4.93
CA ALA A 272 -5.01 -17.12 5.47
C ALA A 272 -3.91 -18.21 5.42
N GLU A 273 -4.26 -19.51 5.48
CA GLU A 273 -3.26 -20.58 5.36
C GLU A 273 -2.74 -20.72 3.93
N ALA A 274 -3.59 -20.55 2.92
CA ALA A 274 -3.15 -20.51 1.52
C ALA A 274 -2.14 -19.37 1.28
N VAL A 275 -2.38 -18.18 1.84
CA VAL A 275 -1.44 -17.05 1.81
C VAL A 275 -0.09 -17.43 2.42
N LYS A 276 -0.11 -18.02 3.62
CA LYS A 276 1.10 -18.44 4.33
C LYS A 276 1.89 -19.47 3.54
N ASN A 277 1.21 -20.45 2.94
CA ASN A 277 1.85 -21.51 2.17
C ASN A 277 2.58 -20.93 0.96
N VAL A 278 1.93 -20.08 0.17
CA VAL A 278 2.59 -19.43 -0.98
C VAL A 278 3.81 -18.63 -0.52
N LEU A 279 3.69 -17.82 0.52
CA LEU A 279 4.77 -16.91 0.94
C LEU A 279 5.89 -17.58 1.74
N ARG A 280 5.67 -18.79 2.29
CA ARG A 280 6.74 -19.63 2.86
C ARG A 280 7.73 -20.08 1.78
N ASP A 281 7.20 -20.41 0.60
CA ASP A 281 7.97 -21.00 -0.49
C ASP A 281 8.61 -19.97 -1.42
N VAL A 282 8.19 -18.69 -1.35
CA VAL A 282 8.88 -17.61 -2.06
C VAL A 282 10.31 -17.46 -1.53
N LYS A 283 11.29 -17.83 -2.36
CA LYS A 283 12.71 -17.79 -2.03
C LYS A 283 13.19 -16.38 -1.68
N LYS A 284 14.12 -16.35 -0.72
CA LYS A 284 14.79 -15.14 -0.22
C LYS A 284 16.29 -15.09 -0.55
N ASP A 285 16.78 -15.98 -1.42
CA ASP A 285 18.21 -16.12 -1.76
C ASP A 285 18.72 -15.02 -2.71
N VAL A 286 18.33 -13.78 -2.42
CA VAL A 286 18.79 -12.56 -3.07
C VAL A 286 19.61 -11.80 -2.05
N LYS A 287 20.91 -11.64 -2.31
CA LYS A 287 21.74 -10.74 -1.52
C LYS A 287 21.65 -9.36 -2.12
N LEU A 288 21.35 -8.39 -1.28
CA LEU A 288 21.16 -7.01 -1.69
C LEU A 288 22.13 -6.11 -0.92
N GLU A 289 22.84 -5.28 -1.66
CA GLU A 289 23.59 -4.16 -1.13
C GLU A 289 23.01 -2.84 -1.66
N GLU A 290 22.42 -2.05 -0.76
CA GLU A 290 22.02 -0.68 -1.05
C GLU A 290 23.24 0.24 -1.00
N LYS A 291 23.77 0.62 -2.17
CA LYS A 291 24.88 1.59 -2.26
C LYS A 291 24.40 3.02 -2.00
N SER A 292 23.16 3.33 -2.37
CA SER A 292 22.45 4.56 -2.05
C SER A 292 20.94 4.37 -2.29
N SER A 293 20.12 5.36 -1.92
CA SER A 293 18.66 5.36 -2.19
C SER A 293 18.27 5.26 -3.67
N SER A 294 19.24 5.33 -4.59
CA SER A 294 19.06 5.26 -6.04
C SER A 294 20.02 4.29 -6.73
N LYS A 295 20.79 3.50 -5.96
CA LYS A 295 21.72 2.50 -6.49
C LYS A 295 21.71 1.23 -5.65
N PHE A 296 21.46 0.10 -6.30
CA PHE A 296 21.44 -1.22 -5.70
C PHE A 296 22.37 -2.17 -6.46
N ASP A 297 23.13 -2.97 -5.73
CA ASP A 297 23.90 -4.09 -6.27
C ASP A 297 23.29 -5.39 -5.69
N ILE A 298 22.97 -6.33 -6.56
CA ILE A 298 22.18 -7.52 -6.25
C ILE A 298 22.94 -8.77 -6.72
N GLU A 299 23.16 -9.72 -5.83
CA GLU A 299 23.61 -11.07 -6.18
C GLU A 299 22.43 -12.04 -6.06
N TYR A 300 22.17 -12.76 -7.14
CA TYR A 300 21.11 -13.77 -7.19
C TYR A 300 21.66 -15.05 -7.80
N THR A 301 21.31 -16.19 -7.21
CA THR A 301 21.60 -17.51 -7.78
C THR A 301 20.31 -18.31 -7.91
N GLY A 302 19.90 -18.60 -9.14
CA GLY A 302 18.69 -19.33 -9.45
C GLY A 302 18.42 -19.36 -10.95
N SER A 303 17.32 -20.00 -11.33
CA SER A 303 17.00 -20.31 -12.74
C SER A 303 15.61 -19.81 -13.15
N SER A 304 15.09 -18.81 -12.45
CA SER A 304 13.82 -18.17 -12.83
C SER A 304 13.98 -17.35 -14.11
N LYS A 305 12.90 -17.18 -14.87
CA LYS A 305 12.91 -16.32 -16.08
C LYS A 305 13.10 -14.85 -15.75
N TYR A 306 12.60 -14.44 -14.59
CA TYR A 306 12.65 -13.07 -14.12
C TYR A 306 13.07 -13.00 -12.66
N LEU A 307 13.75 -11.91 -12.31
CA LEU A 307 13.81 -11.40 -10.96
C LEU A 307 12.83 -10.23 -10.85
N SER A 308 11.70 -10.45 -10.19
CA SER A 308 10.68 -9.42 -9.98
C SER A 308 10.95 -8.64 -8.70
N MET A 309 10.38 -7.45 -8.60
CA MET A 309 10.52 -6.63 -7.40
C MET A 309 9.33 -5.72 -7.12
N THR A 310 9.06 -5.44 -5.85
CA THR A 310 8.01 -4.48 -5.44
C THR A 310 8.46 -3.00 -5.58
N ILE A 311 9.30 -2.70 -6.57
CA ILE A 311 9.67 -1.34 -6.98
C ILE A 311 8.87 -1.00 -8.24
N PRO A 312 8.13 0.14 -8.27
CA PRO A 312 7.38 0.52 -9.46
C PRO A 312 8.26 0.65 -10.71
N PHE A 313 7.73 0.23 -11.86
CA PHE A 313 8.36 0.33 -13.16
C PHE A 313 8.59 1.80 -13.55
N ASP A 314 9.82 2.12 -13.94
CA ASP A 314 10.17 3.42 -14.53
C ASP A 314 11.36 3.23 -15.48
N GLU A 315 11.27 3.78 -16.69
CA GLU A 315 12.35 3.76 -17.68
C GLU A 315 13.60 4.57 -17.24
N SER A 316 13.50 5.33 -16.14
CA SER A 316 14.64 6.01 -15.50
C SER A 316 15.63 5.08 -14.79
N TRP A 317 15.29 3.79 -14.65
CA TRP A 317 16.23 2.77 -14.17
C TRP A 317 17.19 2.35 -15.29
N THR A 318 18.50 2.39 -15.00
CA THR A 318 19.52 1.70 -15.79
C THR A 318 19.90 0.43 -15.07
N ILE A 319 19.76 -0.71 -15.74
CA ILE A 319 19.95 -2.04 -15.17
C ILE A 319 20.98 -2.81 -16.01
N THR A 320 21.90 -3.49 -15.34
CA THR A 320 22.81 -4.47 -15.96
C THR A 320 22.65 -5.83 -15.28
N ASP A 321 22.84 -6.91 -16.02
CA ASP A 321 23.01 -8.28 -15.52
C ASP A 321 24.34 -8.81 -16.06
N ASN A 322 25.26 -9.15 -15.16
CA ASN A 322 26.62 -9.60 -15.49
C ASN A 322 27.34 -8.62 -16.46
N GLY A 323 27.15 -7.32 -16.23
CA GLY A 323 27.73 -6.23 -17.02
C GLY A 323 27.04 -5.93 -18.35
N LYS A 324 26.04 -6.72 -18.76
CA LYS A 324 25.25 -6.47 -19.98
C LYS A 324 23.99 -5.68 -19.63
N ARG A 325 23.65 -4.67 -20.42
CA ARG A 325 22.44 -3.87 -20.19
C ARG A 325 21.18 -4.70 -20.44
N VAL A 326 20.23 -4.62 -19.51
CA VAL A 326 18.92 -5.28 -19.60
C VAL A 326 17.81 -4.23 -19.53
N GLN A 327 16.75 -4.43 -20.30
CA GLN A 327 15.55 -3.60 -20.21
C GLN A 327 14.57 -4.27 -19.24
N PRO A 328 14.15 -3.58 -18.17
CA PRO A 328 13.09 -4.10 -17.32
C PRO A 328 11.77 -4.19 -18.07
N VAL A 329 10.88 -5.04 -17.58
CA VAL A 329 9.49 -5.13 -18.02
C VAL A 329 8.55 -4.85 -16.84
N GLN A 330 7.35 -4.39 -17.15
CA GLN A 330 6.29 -4.20 -16.17
C GLN A 330 5.69 -5.55 -15.78
N ASN A 331 5.36 -5.71 -14.50
CA ASN A 331 4.64 -6.85 -13.95
C ASN A 331 3.55 -6.35 -13.00
N TRP A 332 2.42 -7.04 -12.96
CA TRP A 332 1.31 -6.73 -12.07
C TRP A 332 0.86 -5.26 -12.20
N ASN A 333 0.80 -4.74 -13.44
CA ASN A 333 0.43 -3.36 -13.79
C ASN A 333 1.28 -2.23 -13.19
N VAL A 334 2.23 -2.48 -12.30
CA VAL A 334 2.94 -1.39 -11.61
C VAL A 334 4.39 -1.71 -11.35
N PHE A 335 4.72 -2.97 -11.05
CA PHE A 335 6.03 -3.34 -10.55
C PHE A 335 7.00 -3.67 -11.68
N MET A 336 8.28 -3.67 -11.33
CA MET A 336 9.36 -3.95 -12.26
C MET A 336 9.78 -5.41 -12.20
N SER A 337 10.18 -5.98 -13.33
CA SER A 337 10.82 -7.28 -13.41
C SER A 337 12.00 -7.25 -14.37
N ILE A 338 13.10 -7.90 -13.99
CA ILE A 338 14.32 -7.99 -14.79
C ILE A 338 14.34 -9.37 -15.46
N PRO A 339 14.28 -9.44 -16.81
CA PRO A 339 14.54 -10.69 -17.52
C PRO A 339 15.95 -11.20 -17.25
N LEU A 340 16.09 -12.48 -16.94
CA LEU A 340 17.37 -13.10 -16.60
C LEU A 340 17.89 -13.98 -17.75
N ASP A 341 19.21 -13.96 -17.96
CA ASP A 341 19.85 -14.87 -18.93
C ASP A 341 19.78 -16.33 -18.44
N GLN A 342 18.89 -17.12 -19.05
CA GLN A 342 18.65 -18.52 -18.67
C GLN A 342 19.83 -19.47 -18.95
N SER A 343 20.88 -19.00 -19.62
CA SER A 343 22.12 -19.76 -19.79
C SER A 343 23.06 -19.68 -18.58
N ASN A 344 22.77 -18.80 -17.63
CA ASN A 344 23.51 -18.62 -16.39
C ASN A 344 22.58 -18.80 -15.18
N ASN A 345 23.10 -19.36 -14.10
CA ASN A 345 22.36 -19.50 -12.85
C ASN A 345 22.83 -18.49 -11.79
N THR A 346 23.85 -17.68 -12.07
CA THR A 346 24.37 -16.66 -11.16
C THR A 346 24.35 -15.30 -11.83
N HIS A 347 23.66 -14.35 -11.21
CA HIS A 347 23.43 -13.01 -11.73
C HIS A 347 24.01 -11.98 -10.76
N HIS A 348 24.86 -11.10 -11.28
CA HIS A 348 25.24 -9.86 -10.63
C HIS A 348 24.52 -8.70 -11.31
N ILE A 349 23.51 -8.17 -10.63
CA ILE A 349 22.62 -7.14 -11.17
C ILE A 349 22.94 -5.80 -10.52
N GLU A 350 23.26 -4.79 -11.33
CA GLU A 350 23.44 -3.42 -10.85
C GLU A 350 22.28 -2.56 -11.35
N MET A 351 21.65 -1.84 -10.43
CA MET A 351 20.54 -0.94 -10.72
C MET A 351 20.89 0.49 -10.33
N LYS A 352 20.63 1.45 -11.22
CA LYS A 352 20.80 2.87 -10.93
C LYS A 352 19.64 3.70 -11.45
N TYR A 353 18.96 4.43 -10.57
CA TYR A 353 17.94 5.38 -10.96
C TYR A 353 18.55 6.73 -11.34
N THR A 354 18.15 7.27 -12.49
CA THR A 354 18.50 8.63 -12.89
C THR A 354 17.24 9.35 -13.33
N PRO A 355 16.76 10.38 -12.58
CA PRO A 355 15.57 11.13 -12.96
C PRO A 355 15.66 11.68 -14.39
N ARG A 356 14.57 11.57 -15.14
CA ARG A 356 14.49 12.10 -16.51
C ARG A 356 14.79 13.59 -16.49
N GLY A 357 15.61 14.03 -17.43
CA GLY A 357 16.00 15.43 -17.53
C GLY A 357 17.11 15.87 -16.57
N LEU A 358 17.51 15.10 -15.54
CA LEU A 358 18.54 15.53 -14.58
C LEU A 358 19.84 15.97 -15.27
N LYS A 359 20.30 15.22 -16.27
CA LYS A 359 21.50 15.57 -17.05
C LYS A 359 21.33 16.91 -17.78
N LEU A 360 20.17 17.14 -18.39
CA LEU A 360 19.84 18.41 -19.07
C LEU A 360 19.71 19.56 -18.07
N SER A 361 19.07 19.33 -16.92
CA SER A 361 18.94 20.30 -15.84
C SER A 361 20.30 20.76 -15.31
N ILE A 362 21.24 19.83 -15.12
CA ILE A 362 22.62 20.16 -14.70
C ILE A 362 23.31 21.05 -15.74
N VAL A 363 23.12 20.77 -17.04
CA VAL A 363 23.68 21.60 -18.12
C VAL A 363 23.09 23.02 -18.09
N PHE A 364 21.77 23.16 -18.08
CA PHE A 364 21.12 24.47 -18.05
C PHE A 364 21.44 25.26 -16.77
N PHE A 365 21.49 24.58 -15.62
CA PHE A 365 21.88 25.19 -14.35
C PHE A 365 23.32 25.73 -14.40
N SER A 366 24.25 24.94 -14.96
CA SER A 366 25.65 25.34 -15.11
C SER A 366 25.81 26.54 -16.05
N LEU A 367 25.07 26.56 -17.16
CA LEU A 367 25.04 27.69 -18.10
C LEU A 367 24.46 28.95 -17.43
N GLY A 368 23.40 28.81 -16.64
CA GLY A 368 22.81 29.91 -15.86
C GLY A 368 23.80 30.52 -14.87
N ILE A 369 24.52 29.68 -14.11
CA ILE A 369 25.58 30.14 -13.20
C ILE A 369 26.69 30.86 -13.97
N ALA A 370 27.17 30.30 -15.08
CA ALA A 370 28.22 30.91 -15.90
C ALA A 370 27.78 32.28 -16.43
N GLY A 371 26.53 32.41 -16.88
CA GLY A 371 25.93 33.68 -17.30
C GLY A 371 25.88 34.71 -16.15
N LEU A 372 25.43 34.30 -14.96
CA LEU A 372 25.36 35.15 -13.78
C LEU A 372 26.75 35.64 -13.33
N VAL A 373 27.75 34.74 -13.32
CA VAL A 373 29.14 35.09 -13.02
C VAL A 373 29.69 36.07 -14.07
N GLY A 374 29.43 35.81 -15.35
CA GLY A 374 29.80 36.72 -16.44
C GLY A 374 29.22 38.12 -16.26
N MET A 375 27.93 38.22 -15.90
CA MET A 375 27.25 39.49 -15.62
C MET A 375 27.85 40.21 -14.41
N LEU A 376 28.17 39.50 -13.33
CA LEU A 376 28.81 40.09 -12.14
C LEU A 376 30.21 40.62 -12.44
N ILE A 377 30.99 39.91 -13.27
CA ILE A 377 32.32 40.37 -13.71
C ILE A 377 32.18 41.61 -14.59
N TYR A 378 31.23 41.60 -15.53
CA TYR A 378 30.96 42.74 -16.41
C TYR A 378 30.56 43.99 -15.62
N THR A 379 29.58 43.87 -14.72
CA THR A 379 29.11 44.99 -13.89
C THR A 379 30.18 45.53 -12.94
N ARG A 380 31.04 44.67 -12.37
CA ARG A 380 32.20 45.12 -11.57
C ARG A 380 33.23 45.88 -12.42
N ARG A 381 33.44 45.47 -13.67
CA ARG A 381 34.36 46.15 -14.59
C ARG A 381 33.82 47.49 -15.07
N THR A 382 32.51 47.60 -15.30
CA THR A 382 31.88 48.86 -15.73
C THR A 382 31.68 49.86 -14.59
N ARG A 383 31.54 49.43 -13.33
CA ARG A 383 31.52 50.32 -12.15
C ARG A 383 32.89 50.83 -11.71
N LYS A 384 33.97 50.21 -12.18
CA LYS A 384 35.37 50.63 -11.90
C LYS A 384 35.94 51.58 -12.97
N LYS A 385 35.22 51.78 -14.07
CA LYS A 385 35.41 52.89 -15.00
C LYS A 385 34.46 54.00 -14.59
#